data_AF-A0A1F2PEU0-F1
#
_entry.id   AF-A0A1F2PEU0-F1
#
_cell.length_a   1.000
_cell.length_b   1.000
_cell.length_c   1.000
_cell.angle_alpha   90.00
_cell.angle_beta   90.00
_cell.angle_gamma   90.00
#
_symmetry.space_group_name_H-M   'P 1'
#
loop_
_entity.id
_entity.type
_entity.pdbx_description
1 polymer ?
#
loop_
_entity_poly.entity_id
_entity_poly.type
_entity_poly.pdbx_seq_one_letter_code
_entity_poly.pdbx_strand_id
1 'polypeptide(L)'
;MGYAFFQALINDELLIRLINTTNDDEKKNGSGKSKLQESNEYFAKVMMLDIMAIMINIFIIITIGSLKNDFYLPFNQFLNETVAFSAILIYFYFVANVVWEMKCFVFNLFQLFNSHAGTKAIEYIDKEN
;
A
#
# COMPACT_ATOMS: atom_id res chain seq x y z
N MET A 1 9.24 -1.68 -5.76
CA MET A 1 10.12 -2.41 -4.82
C MET A 1 9.33 -3.26 -3.85
N GLY A 2 8.32 -2.71 -3.15
CA GLY A 2 7.45 -3.50 -2.26
C GLY A 2 6.78 -4.70 -2.94
N TYR A 3 6.17 -4.53 -4.12
CA TYR A 3 5.43 -5.61 -4.79
C TYR A 3 6.32 -6.80 -5.17
N ALA A 4 7.52 -6.55 -5.66
CA ALA A 4 8.49 -7.61 -5.93
C ALA A 4 8.94 -8.32 -4.65
N PHE A 5 9.07 -7.58 -3.53
CA PHE A 5 9.39 -8.16 -2.23
C PHE A 5 8.25 -9.04 -1.70
N PHE A 6 7.00 -8.61 -1.86
CA PHE A 6 5.82 -9.41 -1.52
C PHE A 6 5.62 -10.61 -2.43
N GLN A 7 5.88 -10.46 -3.73
CA GLN A 7 5.85 -11.55 -4.69
C GLN A 7 6.97 -12.57 -4.42
N ALA A 8 8.15 -12.13 -3.98
CA ALA A 8 9.22 -13.02 -3.52
C ALA A 8 8.86 -13.72 -2.19
N LEU A 9 8.03 -13.08 -1.36
CA LEU A 9 7.58 -13.63 -0.09
C LEU A 9 6.44 -14.65 -0.24
N ILE A 10 5.48 -14.38 -1.13
CA ILE A 10 4.49 -15.34 -1.58
C ILE A 10 5.17 -16.32 -2.54
N ASN A 11 6.04 -17.15 -2.00
CA ASN A 11 6.57 -18.28 -2.73
C ASN A 11 5.46 -19.34 -2.91
N ASP A 12 5.60 -20.21 -3.91
CA ASP A 12 4.60 -21.26 -4.24
C ASP A 12 4.22 -22.10 -3.01
N GLU A 13 5.18 -22.34 -2.11
CA GLU A 13 5.02 -23.06 -0.85
C GLU A 13 4.03 -22.37 0.12
N LEU A 14 4.00 -21.04 0.18
CA LEU A 14 3.07 -20.27 1.01
C LEU A 14 1.65 -20.26 0.42
N LEU A 15 1.56 -20.14 -0.90
CA LEU A 15 0.31 -20.25 -1.65
C LEU A 15 -0.32 -21.63 -1.47
N ILE A 16 0.46 -22.69 -1.66
CA ILE A 16 0.02 -24.08 -1.50
C ILE A 16 -0.41 -24.34 -0.05
N ARG A 17 0.36 -23.86 0.94
CA ARG A 17 0.06 -24.10 2.35
C ARG A 17 -1.20 -23.38 2.80
N LEU A 18 -1.42 -22.14 2.38
CA LEU A 18 -2.65 -21.40 2.71
C LEU A 18 -3.86 -21.94 1.97
N ILE A 19 -3.73 -22.35 0.70
CA ILE A 19 -4.81 -23.05 -0.02
C ILE A 19 -5.16 -24.38 0.69
N ASN A 20 -4.17 -25.14 1.13
CA ASN A 20 -4.41 -26.42 1.81
C ASN A 20 -5.00 -26.24 3.22
N THR A 21 -4.54 -25.28 4.02
CA THR A 21 -5.15 -24.97 5.33
C THR A 21 -6.58 -24.43 5.16
N THR A 22 -6.82 -23.64 4.11
CA THR A 22 -8.15 -23.17 3.75
C THR A 22 -9.06 -24.32 3.28
N ASN A 23 -8.56 -25.29 2.52
CA ASN A 23 -9.32 -26.47 2.08
C ASN A 23 -9.77 -27.39 3.24
N ASP A 24 -9.00 -27.48 4.33
CA ASP A 24 -9.38 -28.26 5.51
C ASP A 24 -10.50 -27.58 6.33
N ASP A 25 -10.53 -26.24 6.37
CA ASP A 25 -11.56 -25.45 7.07
C ASP A 25 -12.81 -25.15 6.19
N GLU A 26 -12.66 -25.11 4.86
CA GLU A 26 -13.73 -24.74 3.91
C GLU A 26 -14.73 -25.83 3.56
N LYS A 27 -14.55 -27.06 4.06
CA LYS A 27 -15.65 -28.04 4.05
C LYS A 27 -16.87 -27.60 4.85
N LYS A 28 -16.81 -26.47 5.59
CA LYS A 28 -17.91 -26.00 6.44
C LYS A 28 -18.65 -24.72 6.04
N ASN A 29 -18.09 -23.76 5.28
CA ASN A 29 -18.85 -22.56 4.89
C ASN A 29 -18.27 -21.90 3.63
N GLY A 30 -19.02 -21.94 2.53
CA GLY A 30 -18.60 -21.42 1.24
C GLY A 30 -18.52 -19.90 1.18
N SER A 31 -17.30 -19.35 1.07
CA SER A 31 -16.98 -18.10 0.35
C SER A 31 -15.47 -17.83 0.39
N GLY A 32 -14.69 -18.78 -0.13
CA GLY A 32 -13.24 -18.84 0.09
C GLY A 32 -12.40 -17.82 -0.66
N LYS A 33 -12.25 -16.61 -0.12
CA LYS A 33 -11.07 -15.78 -0.38
C LYS A 33 -10.07 -16.00 0.75
N SER A 34 -8.93 -16.63 0.45
CA SER A 34 -7.84 -16.80 1.41
C SER A 34 -7.37 -15.44 1.92
N LYS A 35 -7.11 -15.29 3.23
CA LYS A 35 -6.59 -14.04 3.83
C LYS A 35 -5.33 -13.52 3.14
N LEU A 36 -4.57 -14.41 2.49
CA LEU A 36 -3.41 -14.06 1.67
C LEU A 36 -3.80 -13.30 0.40
N GLN A 37 -4.88 -13.72 -0.25
CA GLN A 37 -5.39 -13.08 -1.47
C GLN A 37 -5.92 -11.68 -1.17
N GLU A 38 -6.62 -11.52 -0.05
CA GLU A 38 -7.07 -10.20 0.42
C GLU A 38 -5.88 -9.27 0.73
N SER A 39 -4.84 -9.81 1.40
CA SER A 39 -3.60 -9.06 1.66
C SER A 39 -2.87 -8.66 0.37
N ASN A 40 -2.85 -9.53 -0.64
CA ASN A 40 -2.28 -9.24 -1.97
C ASN A 40 -3.08 -8.17 -2.74
N GLU A 41 -4.40 -8.25 -2.73
CA GLU A 41 -5.26 -7.22 -3.35
C GLU A 41 -5.04 -5.86 -2.67
N TYR A 42 -4.97 -5.82 -1.34
CA TYR A 42 -4.64 -4.61 -0.58
C TYR A 42 -3.25 -4.08 -0.92
N PHE A 43 -2.27 -4.97 -1.03
CA PHE A 43 -0.91 -4.64 -1.45
C PHE A 43 -0.88 -3.93 -2.80
N ALA A 44 -1.51 -4.55 -3.80
CA ALA A 44 -1.56 -4.03 -5.16
C ALA A 44 -2.22 -2.66 -5.18
N LYS A 45 -3.27 -2.47 -4.38
CA LYS A 45 -3.97 -1.19 -4.24
C LYS A 45 -3.07 -0.08 -3.67
N VAL A 46 -2.31 -0.35 -2.60
CA VAL A 46 -1.38 0.64 -2.01
C VAL A 46 -0.27 1.00 -3.00
N MET A 47 0.29 0.02 -3.72
CA MET A 47 1.29 0.30 -4.77
C MET A 47 0.74 1.13 -5.93
N MET A 48 -0.51 0.89 -6.35
CA MET A 48 -1.16 1.72 -7.35
C MET A 48 -1.37 3.14 -6.86
N LEU A 49 -1.71 3.32 -5.58
CA LEU A 49 -1.83 4.65 -4.97
C LEU A 49 -0.47 5.37 -4.96
N ASP A 50 0.62 4.69 -4.62
CA ASP A 50 1.97 5.26 -4.67
C ASP A 50 2.36 5.70 -6.08
N ILE A 51 2.09 4.89 -7.11
CA ILE A 51 2.35 5.25 -8.51
C ILE A 51 1.53 6.47 -8.91
N MET A 52 0.26 6.52 -8.50
CA MET A 52 -0.61 7.67 -8.76
C MET A 52 -0.10 8.94 -8.04
N ALA A 53 0.38 8.81 -6.81
CA ALA A 53 0.98 9.91 -6.06
C ALA A 53 2.24 10.46 -6.75
N ILE A 54 3.11 9.58 -7.27
CA ILE A 54 4.29 9.98 -8.05
C ILE A 54 3.88 10.72 -9.33
N MET A 55 2.87 10.23 -10.05
CA MET A 55 2.35 10.89 -11.26
C MET A 55 1.84 12.31 -10.96
N ILE A 56 1.08 12.48 -9.89
CA ILE A 56 0.59 13.79 -9.43
C ILE A 56 1.78 14.69 -9.05
N ASN A 57 2.80 14.15 -8.40
CA ASN A 57 3.98 14.91 -8.02
C ASN A 57 4.73 15.46 -9.25
N ILE A 58 4.96 14.61 -10.25
CA ILE A 58 5.58 15.00 -11.52
C ILE A 58 4.74 16.10 -12.19
N PHE A 59 3.42 15.94 -12.21
CA PHE A 59 2.52 16.95 -12.79
C PHE A 59 2.62 18.29 -12.07
N ILE A 60 2.69 18.30 -10.74
CA ILE A 60 2.87 19.52 -9.92
C ILE A 60 4.22 20.18 -10.24
N ILE A 61 5.31 19.41 -10.29
CA ILE A 61 6.66 19.93 -10.60
C ILE A 61 6.68 20.57 -11.99
N ILE A 62 6.11 19.91 -13.00
CA ILE A 62 6.02 20.45 -14.36
C ILE A 62 5.20 21.74 -14.38
N THR A 63 4.07 21.75 -13.67
CA THR A 63 3.19 22.92 -13.61
C THR A 63 3.91 24.10 -12.96
N ILE A 64 4.51 23.91 -11.78
CA ILE A 64 5.29 24.96 -11.08
C ILE A 64 6.48 25.41 -11.93
N GLY A 65 7.23 24.49 -12.53
CA GLY A 65 8.38 24.81 -13.38
C GLY A 65 8.01 25.53 -14.68
N SER A 66 6.77 25.43 -15.13
CA SER A 66 6.26 26.14 -16.31
C SER A 66 5.72 27.54 -15.99
N LEU A 67 5.44 27.84 -14.71
CA LEU A 67 5.04 29.18 -14.29
C LEU A 67 6.26 30.11 -14.20
N LYS A 68 6.13 31.34 -14.68
CA LYS A 68 7.11 32.40 -14.40
C LYS A 68 7.07 32.75 -12.91
N ASN A 69 8.23 33.06 -12.31
CA ASN A 69 8.33 33.40 -10.88
C ASN A 69 7.45 34.60 -10.48
N ASP A 70 7.14 35.49 -11.42
CA ASP A 70 6.27 36.66 -11.22
C ASP A 70 4.82 36.42 -11.66
N PHE A 71 4.40 35.17 -11.80
CA PHE A 71 3.04 34.84 -12.19
C PHE A 71 2.09 35.04 -11.01
N TYR A 72 1.44 36.19 -10.98
CA TYR A 72 0.32 36.46 -10.11
C TYR A 72 -0.98 36.21 -10.88
N LEU A 73 -1.91 35.48 -10.27
CA LEU A 73 -3.30 35.50 -10.72
C LEU A 73 -3.76 36.98 -10.77
N PRO A 74 -4.45 37.43 -11.82
CA PRO A 74 -4.85 38.84 -11.99
C PRO A 74 -5.90 39.32 -10.96
N PHE A 75 -6.12 38.56 -9.90
CA PHE A 75 -7.01 38.85 -8.79
C PHE A 75 -6.29 39.62 -7.67
N ASN A 76 -7.06 39.99 -6.64
CA ASN A 76 -6.53 40.58 -5.40
C ASN A 76 -5.47 39.68 -4.74
N GLN A 77 -4.37 40.29 -4.27
CA GLN A 77 -3.24 39.60 -3.64
C GLN A 77 -3.68 38.65 -2.51
N PHE A 78 -4.66 39.07 -1.69
CA PHE A 78 -5.19 38.26 -0.60
C PHE A 78 -5.82 36.94 -1.08
N LEU A 79 -6.50 36.95 -2.23
CA LEU A 79 -7.09 35.74 -2.82
C LEU A 79 -6.00 34.81 -3.35
N ASN A 80 -4.94 35.35 -3.95
CA ASN A 80 -3.83 34.55 -4.45
C ASN A 80 -3.10 33.82 -3.31
N GLU A 81 -2.82 34.51 -2.20
CA GLU A 81 -2.20 33.93 -1.01
C GLU A 81 -3.09 32.85 -0.38
N THR A 82 -4.41 33.07 -0.32
CA THR A 82 -5.37 32.10 0.22
C THR A 82 -5.45 30.84 -0.65
N VAL A 83 -5.45 30.99 -1.98
CA VAL A 83 -5.46 29.87 -2.92
C VAL A 83 -4.15 29.08 -2.82
N ALA A 84 -3.00 29.76 -2.75
CA ALA A 84 -1.71 29.08 -2.57
C ALA A 84 -1.65 28.30 -1.25
N PHE A 85 -2.08 28.91 -0.14
CA PHE A 85 -2.12 28.25 1.16
C PHE A 85 -3.04 27.02 1.18
N SER A 86 -4.23 27.14 0.60
CA SER A 86 -5.16 26.01 0.50
C SER A 86 -4.63 24.88 -0.39
N ALA A 87 -3.98 25.20 -1.50
CA ALA A 87 -3.33 24.21 -2.36
C ALA A 87 -2.20 23.45 -1.63
N ILE A 88 -1.37 24.16 -0.86
CA ILE A 88 -0.31 23.56 -0.03
C ILE A 88 -0.91 22.62 1.02
N LEU A 89 -1.98 23.03 1.70
CA LEU A 89 -2.66 22.19 2.69
C LEU A 89 -3.24 20.91 2.07
N ILE A 90 -3.90 21.02 0.91
CA ILE A 90 -4.45 19.87 0.19
C ILE A 90 -3.34 18.89 -0.18
N TYR A 91 -2.21 19.40 -0.69
CA TYR A 91 -1.05 18.58 -1.02
C TYR A 91 -0.46 17.90 0.21
N PHE A 92 -0.32 18.62 1.34
CA PHE A 92 0.20 18.04 2.57
C PHE A 92 -0.72 16.93 3.10
N TYR A 93 -2.04 17.15 3.06
CA TYR A 93 -3.04 16.14 3.44
C TYR A 93 -2.94 14.90 2.54
N PHE A 94 -2.77 15.08 1.24
CA PHE A 94 -2.57 13.98 0.30
C PHE A 94 -1.31 13.18 0.62
N VAL A 95 -0.17 13.84 0.84
CA VAL A 95 1.09 13.17 1.22
C VAL A 95 0.95 12.43 2.55
N ALA A 96 0.27 13.03 3.54
CA ALA A 96 0.03 12.39 4.83
C ALA A 96 -0.81 11.09 4.68
N ASN A 97 -1.83 11.08 3.82
CA ASN A 97 -2.61 9.87 3.52
C ASN A 97 -1.73 8.78 2.89
N VAL A 98 -0.88 9.13 1.92
CA VAL A 98 0.05 8.17 1.29
C VAL A 98 1.00 7.57 2.34
N VAL A 99 1.58 8.40 3.21
CA VAL A 99 2.46 7.93 4.30
C VAL A 99 1.70 7.03 5.29
N TRP A 100 0.46 7.37 5.60
CA TRP A 100 -0.38 6.56 6.47
C TRP A 100 -0.67 5.18 5.87
N GLU A 101 -1.07 5.13 4.60
CA GLU A 101 -1.28 3.86 3.89
C GLU A 101 0.01 3.05 3.81
N MET A 102 1.15 3.67 3.57
CA MET A 102 2.45 3.00 3.56
C MET A 102 2.79 2.37 4.92
N LYS A 103 2.47 3.06 6.03
CA LYS A 103 2.65 2.51 7.38
C LYS A 103 1.74 1.30 7.63
N CYS A 104 0.46 1.40 7.26
CA CYS A 104 -0.49 0.27 7.34
C CYS A 104 0.00 -0.92 6.50
N PHE A 105 0.54 -0.63 5.33
CA PHE A 105 1.11 -1.62 4.44
C PHE A 105 2.30 -2.37 5.07
N VAL A 106 3.29 -1.66 5.64
CA VAL A 106 4.44 -2.28 6.33
C VAL A 106 3.99 -3.16 7.50
N PHE A 107 2.98 -2.73 8.25
CA PHE A 107 2.45 -3.51 9.38
C PHE A 107 1.77 -4.81 8.92
N ASN A 108 0.98 -4.75 7.85
CA ASN A 108 0.35 -5.94 7.25
C ASN A 108 1.41 -6.92 6.72
N LEU A 109 2.46 -6.41 6.08
CA LEU A 109 3.58 -7.24 5.63
C LEU A 109 4.26 -7.94 6.80
N PHE A 110 4.53 -7.22 7.90
CA PHE A 110 5.17 -7.79 9.08
C PHE A 110 4.32 -8.89 9.73
N GLN A 111 3.01 -8.72 9.81
CA GLN A 111 2.11 -9.78 10.28
C GLN A 111 2.16 -11.02 9.38
N LEU A 112 2.24 -10.84 8.07
CA LEU A 112 2.37 -11.93 7.11
C LEU A 112 3.65 -12.73 7.33
N PHE A 113 4.78 -12.04 7.53
CA PHE A 113 6.06 -12.66 7.88
C PHE A 113 5.96 -13.47 9.17
N ASN A 114 5.37 -12.87 10.22
CA ASN A 114 5.29 -13.51 11.52
C ASN A 114 4.37 -14.73 11.49
N SER A 115 3.28 -14.67 10.71
CA SER A 115 2.43 -15.83 10.45
C SER A 115 3.22 -16.92 9.73
N HIS A 116 3.96 -16.61 8.67
CA HIS A 116 4.73 -17.61 7.92
C HIS A 116 5.80 -18.30 8.79
N ALA A 117 6.56 -17.51 9.55
CA ALA A 117 7.58 -18.02 10.47
C ALA A 117 6.94 -18.86 11.58
N GLY A 118 5.80 -18.42 12.12
CA GLY A 118 5.02 -19.17 13.10
C GLY A 118 4.51 -20.50 12.56
N THR A 119 3.97 -20.55 11.34
CA THR A 119 3.50 -21.81 10.74
C THR A 119 4.66 -22.77 10.47
N LYS A 120 5.83 -22.29 10.02
CA LYS A 120 7.02 -23.14 9.88
C LYS A 120 7.53 -23.65 11.23
N ALA A 121 7.54 -22.82 12.27
CA ALA A 121 7.95 -23.24 13.61
C ALA A 121 7.04 -24.33 14.19
N ILE A 122 5.73 -24.22 14.02
CA ILE A 122 4.77 -25.25 14.45
C ILE A 122 5.00 -26.56 13.69
N GLU A 123 5.26 -26.50 12.38
CA GLU A 123 5.53 -27.69 11.56
C GLU A 123 6.79 -28.45 11.97
N TYR A 124 7.82 -27.74 12.43
CA TYR A 124 9.03 -28.36 12.97
C TYR A 124 8.77 -29.06 14.30
N ILE A 125 7.99 -28.42 15.20
CA ILE A 125 7.64 -29.00 16.50
C ILE A 125 6.76 -30.25 16.33
N ASP A 126 5.82 -30.24 15.37
CA ASP A 126 4.91 -31.36 15.10
C ASP A 126 5.60 -32.55 14.41
N LYS A 127 6.77 -32.32 13.77
CA LYS A 127 7.60 -33.37 13.16
C LYS A 127 8.57 -34.05 14.13
N GLU A 128 8.77 -33.45 15.31
CA GLU A 128 9.70 -33.94 16.34
C GLU A 128 8.98 -34.73 17.46
N ASN A 129 7.64 -34.71 17.48
CA ASN A 129 6.76 -35.61 18.26
C ASN A 129 6.33 -36.83 17.43
#